data_AF-A0A7V5K3C0-F1
#
_entry.id   AF-A0A7V5K3C0-F1
#
_cell.length_a   1.000
_cell.length_b   1.000
_cell.length_c   1.000
_cell.angle_alpha   90.00
_cell.angle_beta   90.00
_cell.angle_gamma   90.00
#
_symmetry.space_group_name_H-M   'P 1'
#
loop_
_entity.id
_entity.type
_entity.pdbx_description
1 polymer ?
#
loop_
_entity_poly.entity_id
_entity_poly.type
_entity_poly.pdbx_seq_one_letter_code
_entity_poly.pdbx_strand_id
1 'polypeptide(L)'
;MLWYACMKIPFPSGSALDAHSAFLERLLGVEFPMKISELARRTQVSKETIHYYVREGLLPRPRKLGKNVADYDESYVNRILLIKELQNHRFLPLTMIKRILRFQKGSPERESILQMHPHYFRPVDQLLPKEIVGEEAFREATGLGRKWLARMEEWGIITPELKDGQKIYSQDDITLGRVVVDMDRIGLGPKDGFDPEALRHYKDMFREIVIMSHRYYMEGALGKLTPEEYA
;
A
#
# COMPACT_ATOMS: atom_id res chain seq x y z
N MET A 1 0.56 -0.80 47.47
CA MET A 1 1.46 -1.84 48.00
C MET A 1 2.27 -2.59 46.94
N LEU A 2 1.78 -2.72 45.69
CA LEU A 2 2.52 -3.34 44.57
C LEU A 2 3.76 -2.53 44.10
N TRP A 3 3.76 -1.20 44.27
CA TRP A 3 4.90 -0.33 43.92
C TRP A 3 6.18 -0.62 44.73
N TYR A 4 6.04 -0.94 46.02
CA TYR A 4 7.17 -1.23 46.92
C TYR A 4 7.77 -2.62 46.71
N ALA A 5 6.99 -3.58 46.19
CA ALA A 5 7.46 -4.93 45.87
C ALA A 5 8.37 -4.94 44.63
N CYS A 6 8.18 -4.00 43.70
CA CYS A 6 8.95 -3.92 42.45
C CYS A 6 10.40 -3.44 42.67
N MET A 7 10.66 -2.63 43.71
CA MET A 7 12.01 -2.09 44.00
C MET A 7 13.00 -3.10 44.61
N LYS A 8 12.56 -4.30 45.01
CA LYS A 8 13.42 -5.34 45.59
C LYS A 8 13.85 -6.43 44.60
N ILE A 9 13.42 -6.36 43.34
CA ILE A 9 13.83 -7.30 42.31
C ILE A 9 15.16 -6.79 41.71
N PRO A 10 16.24 -7.59 41.73
CA PRO A 10 17.53 -7.16 41.20
C PRO A 10 17.39 -6.83 39.71
N PHE A 11 17.81 -5.62 39.30
CA PHE A 11 17.85 -5.21 37.89
C PHE A 11 18.80 -6.14 37.13
N PRO A 12 18.31 -6.93 36.16
CA PRO A 12 19.20 -7.77 35.39
C PRO A 12 19.94 -6.91 34.35
N SER A 13 21.21 -7.20 34.10
CA SER A 13 22.00 -6.54 33.05
C SER A 13 21.92 -7.33 31.74
N GLY A 14 21.75 -6.63 30.60
CA GLY A 14 21.83 -7.23 29.26
C GLY A 14 20.50 -7.81 28.75
N SER A 15 20.56 -8.89 27.97
CA SER A 15 19.44 -9.55 27.27
C SER A 15 18.27 -9.99 28.17
N ALA A 16 18.48 -10.05 29.48
CA ALA A 16 17.47 -10.34 30.49
C ALA A 16 16.52 -9.14 30.74
N LEU A 17 16.89 -7.91 30.37
CA LEU A 17 15.98 -6.75 30.40
C LEU A 17 14.85 -6.90 29.36
N ASP A 18 15.14 -7.40 28.17
CA ASP A 18 14.15 -7.51 27.09
C ASP A 18 13.07 -8.55 27.42
N ALA A 19 13.46 -9.67 28.04
CA ALA A 19 12.52 -10.70 28.51
C ALA A 19 11.71 -10.25 29.74
N HIS A 20 12.31 -9.42 30.61
CA HIS A 20 11.63 -8.85 31.78
C HIS A 20 10.62 -7.78 31.38
N SER A 21 10.94 -6.94 30.40
CA SER A 21 10.01 -5.96 29.82
C SER A 21 8.80 -6.65 29.19
N ALA A 22 8.99 -7.68 28.35
CA ALA A 22 7.89 -8.43 27.74
C ALA A 22 7.00 -9.15 28.78
N PHE A 23 7.59 -9.65 29.87
CA PHE A 23 6.85 -10.25 30.99
C PHE A 23 6.01 -9.21 31.76
N LEU A 24 6.56 -8.03 32.02
CA LEU A 24 5.87 -6.93 32.70
C LEU A 24 4.78 -6.28 31.83
N GLU A 25 4.98 -6.15 30.52
CA GLU A 25 3.96 -5.72 29.55
C GLU A 25 2.73 -6.63 29.62
N ARG A 26 2.96 -7.94 29.62
CA ARG A 26 1.91 -8.95 29.69
C ARG A 26 1.21 -9.01 31.05
N LEU A 27 1.91 -8.64 32.13
CA LEU A 27 1.38 -8.66 33.50
C LEU A 27 0.65 -7.36 33.88
N LEU A 28 1.09 -6.22 33.35
CA LEU A 28 0.59 -4.89 33.73
C LEU A 28 -0.29 -4.24 32.66
N GLY A 29 -0.32 -4.76 31.43
CA GLY A 29 -1.10 -4.18 30.32
C GLY A 29 -0.60 -2.79 29.89
N VAL A 30 0.68 -2.49 30.12
CA VAL A 30 1.31 -1.21 29.79
C VAL A 30 2.40 -1.45 28.76
N GLU A 31 2.32 -0.84 27.58
CA GLU A 31 3.39 -0.89 26.56
C GLU A 31 4.63 -0.14 27.05
N PHE A 32 5.80 -0.79 27.06
CA PHE A 32 7.04 -0.12 27.42
C PHE A 32 7.74 0.47 26.18
N PRO A 33 8.41 1.62 26.34
CA PRO A 33 9.11 2.28 25.24
C PRO A 33 10.25 1.41 24.70
N MET A 34 10.20 1.12 23.40
CA MET A 34 11.17 0.31 22.67
C MET A 34 12.39 1.13 22.28
N LYS A 35 13.58 0.54 22.35
CA LYS A 35 14.83 1.14 21.83
C LYS A 35 14.92 0.98 20.32
N ILE A 36 15.65 1.88 19.65
CA ILE A 36 15.87 1.78 18.19
C ILE A 36 16.51 0.46 17.74
N SER A 37 17.38 -0.15 18.57
CA SER A 37 17.98 -1.45 18.27
C SER A 37 16.93 -2.56 18.21
N GLU A 38 15.94 -2.49 19.08
CA GLU A 38 14.85 -3.46 19.12
C GLU A 38 13.90 -3.23 17.94
N LEU A 39 13.59 -1.97 17.62
CA LEU A 39 12.79 -1.62 16.45
C LEU A 39 13.44 -2.12 15.14
N ALA A 40 14.76 -1.93 15.00
CA ALA A 40 15.53 -2.42 13.86
C ALA A 40 15.46 -3.95 13.73
N ARG A 41 15.59 -4.67 14.86
CA ARG A 41 15.49 -6.13 14.92
C ARG A 41 14.11 -6.62 14.50
N ARG A 42 13.04 -6.03 15.05
CA ARG A 42 11.65 -6.45 14.79
C ARG A 42 11.20 -6.15 13.36
N THR A 43 11.69 -5.07 12.77
CA THR A 43 11.27 -4.65 11.42
C THR A 43 12.20 -5.14 10.32
N GLN A 44 13.36 -5.71 10.68
CA GLN A 44 14.42 -6.08 9.74
C GLN A 44 14.83 -4.88 8.86
N VAL A 45 15.04 -3.72 9.49
CA VAL A 45 15.46 -2.46 8.86
C VAL A 45 16.64 -1.90 9.65
N SER A 46 17.65 -1.37 8.96
CA SER A 46 18.81 -0.77 9.64
C SER A 46 18.42 0.50 10.41
N LYS A 47 19.22 0.84 11.44
CA LYS A 47 19.01 2.05 12.24
C LYS A 47 19.11 3.30 11.37
N GLU A 48 20.01 3.29 10.39
CA GLU A 48 20.21 4.34 9.40
C GLU A 48 18.95 4.56 8.57
N THR A 49 18.30 3.48 8.12
CA THR A 49 17.04 3.57 7.36
C THR A 49 15.89 4.06 8.24
N ILE A 50 15.81 3.66 9.51
CA ILE A 50 14.84 4.21 10.46
C ILE A 50 15.05 5.72 10.63
N HIS A 51 16.30 6.17 10.81
CA HIS A 51 16.62 7.59 10.89
C HIS A 51 16.29 8.34 9.60
N TYR A 52 16.53 7.72 8.46
CA TYR A 52 16.16 8.26 7.15
C TYR A 52 14.63 8.41 7.04
N TYR A 53 13.84 7.41 7.44
CA TYR A 53 12.37 7.51 7.44
C TYR A 53 11.84 8.61 8.36
N VAL A 54 12.48 8.83 9.51
CA VAL A 54 12.14 9.97 10.39
C VAL A 54 12.49 11.31 9.73
N ARG A 55 13.65 11.41 9.06
CA ARG A 55 14.08 12.63 8.35
C ARG A 55 13.17 12.99 7.20
N GLU A 56 12.79 11.98 6.41
CA GLU A 56 11.87 12.10 5.29
C GLU A 56 10.41 12.25 5.73
N GLY A 57 10.11 12.14 7.03
CA GLY A 57 8.76 12.30 7.58
C GLY A 57 7.81 11.15 7.25
N LEU A 58 8.35 9.98 6.93
CA LEU A 58 7.60 8.72 6.80
C LEU A 58 7.19 8.18 8.17
N LEU A 59 8.07 8.35 9.17
CA LEU A 59 7.78 8.05 10.58
C LEU A 59 7.60 9.34 11.38
N PRO A 60 6.72 9.35 12.40
CA PRO A 60 6.67 10.45 13.36
C PRO A 60 8.02 10.64 14.06
N ARG A 61 8.31 11.85 14.52
CA ARG A 61 9.52 12.10 15.31
C ARG A 61 9.33 11.44 16.68
N PRO A 62 10.22 10.52 17.09
CA PRO A 62 10.10 9.84 18.37
C PRO A 62 10.36 10.81 19.53
N ARG A 63 9.71 10.56 20.66
CA ARG A 63 9.92 11.36 21.88
C ARG A 63 11.31 11.04 22.42
N LYS A 64 12.14 12.05 22.66
CA LYS A 64 13.46 11.84 23.27
C LYS A 64 13.29 11.61 24.77
N LEU A 65 13.75 10.47 25.26
CA LEU A 65 13.78 10.11 26.70
C LEU A 65 15.15 10.39 27.33
N GLY A 66 16.17 10.68 26.52
CA GLY A 66 17.51 11.05 26.98
C GLY A 66 18.42 11.43 25.79
N LYS A 67 19.72 11.63 26.06
CA LYS A 67 20.69 12.09 25.04
C LYS A 67 20.78 11.14 23.83
N ASN A 68 20.66 9.83 24.06
CA ASN A 68 20.74 8.78 23.04
C ASN A 68 19.56 7.78 23.10
N VAL A 69 18.45 8.13 23.77
CA VAL A 69 17.30 7.24 23.95
C VAL A 69 16.06 7.94 23.41
N ALA A 70 15.39 7.27 22.48
CA ALA A 70 14.16 7.70 21.86
C ALA A 70 13.09 6.64 22.11
N ASP A 71 11.88 7.10 22.33
CA ASP A 71 10.67 6.32 22.60
C ASP A 71 10.06 5.84 21.28
N TYR A 72 10.04 4.53 21.08
CA TYR A 72 9.35 3.88 19.97
C TYR A 72 8.31 2.93 20.54
N ASP A 73 7.07 3.05 20.09
CA ASP A 73 5.98 2.14 20.44
C ASP A 73 5.70 1.15 19.29
N GLU A 74 4.70 0.30 19.46
CA GLU A 74 4.29 -0.69 18.46
C GLU A 74 3.81 -0.05 17.14
N SER A 75 3.33 1.21 17.19
CA SER A 75 2.89 1.92 15.99
C SER A 75 4.03 2.13 15.00
N TYR A 76 5.27 2.27 15.48
CA TYR A 76 6.45 2.36 14.61
C TYR A 76 6.72 1.05 13.89
N VAL A 77 6.55 -0.09 14.57
CA VAL A 77 6.74 -1.42 13.98
C VAL A 77 5.76 -1.60 12.82
N ASN A 78 4.47 -1.44 13.10
CA ASN A 78 3.40 -1.59 12.11
C ASN A 78 3.60 -0.68 10.90
N ARG A 79 3.97 0.58 11.16
CA ARG A 79 4.21 1.56 10.09
C ARG A 79 5.42 1.24 9.24
N ILE A 80 6.51 0.74 9.82
CA ILE A 80 7.70 0.31 9.05
C ILE A 80 7.38 -0.92 8.22
N LEU A 81 6.65 -1.90 8.75
CA LEU A 81 6.24 -3.09 8.01
C LEU A 81 5.37 -2.71 6.81
N LEU A 82 4.41 -1.80 6.99
CA LEU A 82 3.59 -1.26 5.90
C LEU A 82 4.45 -0.54 4.84
N ILE A 83 5.44 0.27 5.25
CA ILE A 83 6.37 0.90 4.30
C ILE A 83 7.10 -0.16 3.48
N LYS A 84 7.63 -1.21 4.12
CA LYS A 84 8.34 -2.29 3.42
C LYS A 84 7.43 -3.04 2.47
N GLU A 85 6.18 -3.29 2.86
CA GLU A 85 5.21 -3.95 2.01
C GLU A 85 4.94 -3.14 0.74
N LEU A 86 4.69 -1.84 0.90
CA LEU A 86 4.46 -0.91 -0.21
C LEU A 86 5.71 -0.75 -1.12
N GLN A 87 6.92 -0.85 -0.57
CA GLN A 87 8.14 -0.82 -1.37
C GLN A 87 8.41 -2.13 -2.09
N ASN A 88 8.36 -3.27 -1.39
CA ASN A 88 8.83 -4.55 -1.89
C ASN A 88 7.82 -5.27 -2.77
N HIS A 89 6.53 -5.16 -2.44
CA HIS A 89 5.47 -5.85 -3.18
C HIS A 89 4.76 -4.92 -4.17
N ARG A 90 4.78 -3.60 -3.94
CA ARG A 90 4.07 -2.63 -4.77
C ARG A 90 4.99 -1.65 -5.51
N PHE A 91 6.31 -1.78 -5.34
CA PHE A 91 7.34 -0.99 -6.02
C PHE A 91 7.11 0.53 -5.95
N LEU A 92 6.47 1.02 -4.87
CA LEU A 92 6.13 2.43 -4.74
C LEU A 92 7.35 3.26 -4.31
N PRO A 93 7.60 4.41 -4.96
CA PRO A 93 8.63 5.33 -4.51
C PRO A 93 8.23 5.92 -3.15
N LEU A 94 9.22 6.21 -2.31
CA LEU A 94 9.01 6.73 -0.94
C LEU A 94 8.20 8.02 -0.90
N THR A 95 8.29 8.85 -1.95
CA THR A 95 7.49 10.07 -2.11
C THR A 95 5.99 9.77 -2.19
N MET A 96 5.61 8.68 -2.85
CA MET A 96 4.22 8.22 -2.91
C MET A 96 3.79 7.63 -1.58
N ILE A 97 4.60 6.73 -1.00
CA ILE A 97 4.33 6.12 0.32
C ILE A 97 4.07 7.19 1.39
N LYS A 98 4.86 8.26 1.40
CA LYS A 98 4.64 9.39 2.31
C LYS A 98 3.27 10.05 2.16
N ARG A 99 2.73 10.17 0.94
CA ARG A 99 1.38 10.72 0.69
C ARG A 99 0.31 9.81 1.27
N ILE A 100 0.45 8.50 1.06
CA ILE A 100 -0.45 7.45 1.55
C ILE A 100 -0.54 7.51 3.07
N LEU A 101 0.62 7.50 3.72
CA LEU A 101 0.73 7.51 5.17
C LEU A 101 0.30 8.83 5.82
N ARG A 102 0.21 9.93 5.06
CA ARG A 102 -0.39 11.20 5.51
C ARG A 102 -1.90 11.17 5.39
N PHE A 103 -2.42 10.55 4.34
CA PHE A 103 -3.86 10.42 4.10
C PHE A 103 -4.57 9.57 5.16
N GLN A 104 -3.87 8.57 5.70
CA GLN A 104 -4.32 7.73 6.83
C GLN A 104 -4.57 8.53 8.12
N LYS A 105 -3.84 9.63 8.35
CA LYS A 105 -3.79 10.28 9.66
C LYS A 105 -5.11 10.98 9.99
N GLY A 106 -5.84 10.49 10.99
CA GLY A 106 -7.00 11.19 11.60
C GLY A 106 -8.38 10.55 11.43
N SER A 107 -8.50 9.30 10.94
CA SER A 107 -9.78 8.58 10.90
C SER A 107 -9.57 7.06 11.10
N PRO A 108 -10.23 6.42 12.09
CA PRO A 108 -10.15 4.98 12.32
C PRO A 108 -10.61 4.14 11.13
N GLU A 109 -11.58 4.66 10.37
CA GLU A 109 -12.12 4.00 9.17
C GLU A 109 -11.06 3.91 8.08
N ARG A 110 -10.24 4.96 7.89
CA ARG A 110 -9.16 5.00 6.91
C ARG A 110 -7.96 4.14 7.30
N GLU A 111 -7.74 3.99 8.60
CA GLU A 111 -6.71 3.11 9.15
C GLU A 111 -7.06 1.63 8.93
N SER A 112 -8.33 1.25 9.17
CA SER A 112 -8.83 -0.10 8.90
C SER A 112 -8.80 -0.47 7.42
N ILE A 113 -9.09 0.46 6.50
CA ILE A 113 -9.10 0.20 5.04
C ILE A 113 -7.72 -0.27 4.52
N LEU A 114 -6.62 0.28 5.05
CA LEU A 114 -5.28 -0.14 4.66
C LEU A 114 -4.87 -1.48 5.29
N GLN A 115 -5.43 -1.83 6.45
CA GLN A 115 -5.19 -3.12 7.11
C GLN A 115 -6.09 -4.24 6.55
N MET A 116 -7.25 -3.91 5.99
CA MET A 116 -8.27 -4.90 5.62
C MET A 116 -8.07 -5.59 4.27
N HIS A 117 -7.27 -5.09 3.32
CA HIS A 117 -6.97 -5.89 2.11
C HIS A 117 -5.77 -5.38 1.27
N PRO A 118 -4.58 -5.99 1.39
CA PRO A 118 -3.39 -5.68 0.59
C PRO A 118 -3.37 -6.34 -0.79
N HIS A 119 -4.51 -6.71 -1.39
CA HIS A 119 -4.51 -7.32 -2.73
C HIS A 119 -4.93 -6.42 -3.89
N TYR A 120 -5.51 -5.23 -3.67
CA TYR A 120 -5.98 -4.41 -4.81
C TYR A 120 -5.77 -2.89 -4.72
N PHE A 121 -5.31 -2.32 -3.59
CA PHE A 121 -5.28 -0.86 -3.48
C PHE A 121 -4.01 -0.20 -4.07
N ARG A 122 -4.15 0.70 -5.06
CA ARG A 122 -3.22 1.83 -5.23
C ARG A 122 -3.85 3.05 -4.54
N PRO A 123 -3.21 3.63 -3.52
CA PRO A 123 -3.78 4.80 -2.82
C PRO A 123 -3.96 6.07 -3.65
N VAL A 124 -3.45 6.11 -4.89
CA VAL A 124 -3.73 7.19 -5.85
C VAL A 124 -5.19 7.15 -6.33
N ASP A 125 -5.80 5.96 -6.28
CA ASP A 125 -7.14 5.68 -6.78
C ASP A 125 -8.18 6.42 -5.91
N GLN A 126 -7.95 6.59 -4.61
CA GLN A 126 -8.87 7.32 -3.71
C GLN A 126 -9.02 8.83 -4.00
N LEU A 127 -8.18 9.41 -4.87
CA LEU A 127 -8.29 10.82 -5.30
C LEU A 127 -9.07 11.01 -6.60
N LEU A 128 -9.48 9.93 -7.26
CA LEU A 128 -10.27 9.98 -8.49
C LEU A 128 -11.77 9.79 -8.18
N PRO A 129 -12.67 10.31 -9.05
CA PRO A 129 -14.08 9.96 -8.99
C PRO A 129 -14.25 8.43 -8.99
N LYS A 130 -15.09 7.89 -8.09
CA LYS A 130 -15.30 6.44 -7.95
C LYS A 130 -15.74 5.80 -9.26
N GLU A 131 -16.63 6.48 -9.97
CA GLU A 131 -17.15 6.09 -11.27
C GLU A 131 -17.52 7.36 -12.05
N ILE A 132 -17.38 7.32 -13.38
CA ILE A 132 -17.86 8.39 -14.26
C ILE A 132 -18.92 7.82 -15.18
N VAL A 133 -20.06 8.50 -15.24
CA VAL A 133 -21.18 8.11 -16.09
C VAL A 133 -21.12 8.90 -17.39
N GLY A 134 -21.11 8.19 -18.51
CA GLY A 134 -21.16 8.74 -19.86
C GLY A 134 -19.79 9.02 -20.48
N GLU A 135 -19.71 8.84 -21.80
CA GLU A 135 -18.49 9.04 -22.58
C GLU A 135 -17.97 10.49 -22.48
N GLU A 136 -18.88 11.48 -22.47
CA GLU A 136 -18.47 12.88 -22.49
C GLU A 136 -17.77 13.28 -21.20
N ALA A 137 -18.34 12.90 -20.05
CA ALA A 137 -17.73 13.16 -18.75
C ALA A 137 -16.39 12.42 -18.61
N PHE A 138 -16.27 11.20 -19.15
CA PHE A 138 -15.01 10.47 -19.15
C PHE A 138 -13.93 11.18 -19.96
N ARG A 139 -14.28 11.66 -21.15
CA ARG A 139 -13.36 12.40 -22.02
C ARG A 139 -12.92 13.72 -21.40
N GLU A 140 -13.82 14.43 -20.72
CA GLU A 140 -13.48 15.64 -19.97
C GLU A 140 -12.51 15.34 -18.81
N ALA A 141 -12.75 14.27 -18.06
CA ALA A 141 -11.94 13.90 -16.89
C ALA A 141 -10.55 13.34 -17.23
N THR A 142 -10.37 12.78 -18.43
CA THR A 142 -9.13 12.14 -18.88
C THR A 142 -8.36 12.97 -19.91
N GLY A 143 -9.06 13.78 -20.71
CA GLY A 143 -8.52 14.43 -21.90
C GLY A 143 -8.45 13.53 -23.13
N LEU A 144 -8.99 12.31 -23.08
CA LEU A 144 -8.90 11.35 -24.17
C LEU A 144 -9.83 11.74 -25.32
N GLY A 145 -9.28 11.76 -26.54
CA GLY A 145 -10.06 12.08 -27.75
C GLY A 145 -11.11 11.02 -28.07
N ARG A 146 -12.25 11.42 -28.65
CA ARG A 146 -13.37 10.51 -28.99
C ARG A 146 -12.94 9.28 -29.80
N LYS A 147 -12.13 9.51 -30.84
CA LYS A 147 -11.58 8.43 -31.69
C LYS A 147 -10.76 7.43 -30.88
N TRP A 148 -9.95 7.92 -29.95
CA TRP A 148 -9.07 7.08 -29.14
C TRP A 148 -9.84 6.34 -28.04
N LEU A 149 -10.82 6.97 -27.41
CA LEU A 149 -11.72 6.28 -26.47
C LEU A 149 -12.36 5.06 -27.13
N ALA A 150 -12.96 5.22 -28.31
CA ALA A 150 -13.58 4.10 -29.03
C ALA A 150 -12.58 2.97 -29.34
N ARG A 151 -11.32 3.30 -29.68
CA ARG A 151 -10.27 2.30 -29.91
C ARG A 151 -9.82 1.60 -28.63
N MET A 152 -9.66 2.34 -27.54
CA MET A 152 -9.26 1.76 -26.25
C MET A 152 -10.35 0.83 -25.70
N GLU A 153 -11.63 1.16 -25.93
CA GLU A 153 -12.76 0.28 -25.64
C GLU A 153 -12.77 -0.97 -26.52
N GLU A 154 -12.57 -0.81 -27.83
CA GLU A 154 -12.46 -1.92 -28.78
C GLU A 154 -11.33 -2.89 -28.39
N TRP A 155 -10.18 -2.37 -27.95
CA TRP A 155 -9.04 -3.18 -27.53
C TRP A 155 -9.21 -3.79 -26.13
N GLY A 156 -10.24 -3.39 -25.39
CA GLY A 156 -10.48 -3.80 -24.02
C GLY A 156 -9.40 -3.31 -23.06
N ILE A 157 -8.80 -2.15 -23.36
CA ILE A 157 -7.91 -1.41 -22.45
C ILE A 157 -8.75 -0.57 -21.50
N ILE A 158 -9.81 0.04 -22.00
CA ILE A 158 -10.86 0.69 -21.21
C ILE A 158 -12.10 -0.20 -21.31
N THR A 159 -12.71 -0.55 -20.19
CA THR A 159 -13.80 -1.53 -20.13
C THR A 159 -14.98 -0.98 -19.32
N PRO A 160 -15.78 -0.07 -19.91
CA PRO A 160 -16.93 0.48 -19.21
C PRO A 160 -17.99 -0.58 -18.97
N GLU A 161 -18.66 -0.49 -17.84
CA GLU A 161 -19.87 -1.26 -17.55
C GLU A 161 -21.09 -0.55 -18.17
N LEU A 162 -22.07 -1.32 -18.64
CA LEU A 162 -23.35 -0.77 -19.05
C LEU A 162 -24.35 -0.89 -17.90
N LYS A 163 -24.77 0.24 -17.32
CA LYS A 163 -25.88 0.31 -16.35
C LYS A 163 -26.93 1.26 -16.86
N ASP A 164 -28.19 0.81 -16.91
CA ASP A 164 -29.35 1.59 -17.38
C ASP A 164 -29.15 2.25 -18.76
N GLY A 165 -28.46 1.56 -19.67
CA GLY A 165 -28.16 2.06 -21.01
C GLY A 165 -27.05 3.11 -21.09
N GLN A 166 -26.40 3.43 -19.97
CA GLN A 166 -25.28 4.36 -19.91
C GLN A 166 -23.97 3.62 -19.62
N LYS A 167 -22.88 4.09 -20.24
CA LYS A 167 -21.53 3.62 -19.94
C LYS A 167 -21.07 4.19 -18.62
N ILE A 168 -20.62 3.33 -17.72
CA ILE A 168 -20.03 3.69 -16.45
C ILE A 168 -18.57 3.25 -16.48
N TYR A 169 -17.69 4.22 -16.36
CA TYR A 169 -16.25 4.01 -16.34
C TYR A 169 -15.78 3.91 -14.90
N SER A 170 -15.03 2.85 -14.62
CA SER A 170 -14.42 2.62 -13.32
C SER A 170 -13.26 3.58 -13.07
N GLN A 171 -12.82 3.58 -11.82
CA GLN A 171 -11.56 4.13 -11.38
C GLN A 171 -10.35 3.73 -12.25
N ASP A 172 -10.26 2.45 -12.63
CA ASP A 172 -9.16 1.91 -13.41
C ASP A 172 -9.20 2.45 -14.84
N ASP A 173 -10.40 2.53 -15.43
CA ASP A 173 -10.62 3.12 -16.75
C ASP A 173 -10.15 4.57 -16.80
N ILE A 174 -10.48 5.37 -15.77
CA ILE A 174 -10.08 6.77 -15.67
C ILE A 174 -8.55 6.87 -15.60
N THR A 175 -7.92 5.98 -14.82
CA THR A 175 -6.46 5.94 -14.66
C THR A 175 -5.78 5.58 -15.99
N LEU A 176 -6.26 4.54 -16.66
CA LEU A 176 -5.74 4.11 -17.96
C LEU A 176 -5.92 5.20 -19.02
N GLY A 177 -7.08 5.87 -19.05
CA GLY A 177 -7.34 6.98 -19.95
C GLY A 177 -6.36 8.14 -19.77
N ARG A 178 -6.01 8.49 -18.53
CA ARG A 178 -5.00 9.53 -18.24
C ARG A 178 -3.59 9.10 -18.62
N VAL A 179 -3.21 7.85 -18.35
CA VAL A 179 -1.90 7.31 -18.74
C VAL A 179 -1.72 7.41 -20.26
N VAL A 180 -2.74 7.05 -21.04
CA VAL A 180 -2.69 7.16 -22.52
C VAL A 180 -2.50 8.62 -22.96
N VAL A 181 -3.18 9.57 -22.33
CA VAL A 181 -3.03 11.01 -22.64
C VAL A 181 -1.64 11.52 -22.25
N ASP A 182 -1.12 11.10 -21.09
CA ASP A 182 0.21 11.51 -20.64
C ASP A 182 1.32 10.89 -21.50
N MET A 183 1.15 9.67 -22.01
CA MET A 183 2.04 9.07 -23.02
C MET A 183 2.13 9.94 -24.27
N ASP A 184 1.01 10.40 -24.82
CA ASP A 184 1.00 11.31 -25.99
C ASP A 184 1.66 12.66 -25.67
N ARG A 185 1.55 13.16 -24.44
CA ARG A 185 2.20 14.42 -24.02
C ARG A 185 3.72 14.32 -23.94
N ILE A 186 4.26 13.17 -23.59
CA ILE A 186 5.71 12.96 -23.45
C ILE A 186 6.38 12.47 -24.74
N GLY A 187 5.68 12.49 -25.86
CA GLY A 187 6.22 12.08 -27.16
C GLY A 187 6.07 10.59 -27.45
N LEU A 188 5.22 9.87 -26.73
CA LEU A 188 4.86 8.47 -26.98
C LEU A 188 3.44 8.39 -27.59
N GLY A 189 3.16 9.31 -28.50
CA GLY A 189 1.90 9.41 -29.22
C GLY A 189 2.00 8.94 -30.67
N PRO A 190 0.85 8.70 -31.33
CA PRO A 190 0.82 8.38 -32.76
C PRO A 190 1.45 9.47 -33.65
N LYS A 191 1.38 10.73 -33.21
CA LYS A 191 2.03 11.87 -33.87
C LYS A 191 3.56 11.80 -33.84
N ASP A 192 4.12 11.08 -32.87
CA ASP A 192 5.55 10.92 -32.64
C ASP A 192 6.08 9.59 -33.21
N GLY A 193 5.25 8.85 -33.96
CA GLY A 193 5.60 7.57 -34.56
C GLY A 193 5.40 6.35 -33.66
N PHE A 194 4.86 6.53 -32.45
CA PHE A 194 4.48 5.41 -31.59
C PHE A 194 3.20 4.76 -32.11
N ASP A 195 3.24 3.47 -32.45
CA ASP A 195 2.04 2.72 -32.84
C ASP A 195 1.17 2.41 -31.61
N PRO A 196 -0.02 3.01 -31.48
CA PRO A 196 -0.88 2.78 -30.32
C PRO A 196 -1.43 1.35 -30.25
N GLU A 197 -1.41 0.59 -31.36
CA GLU A 197 -1.79 -0.82 -31.35
C GLU A 197 -0.84 -1.68 -30.51
N ALA A 198 0.38 -1.20 -30.23
CA ALA A 198 1.29 -1.84 -29.27
C ALA A 198 0.64 -2.00 -27.89
N LEU A 199 -0.23 -1.08 -27.47
CA LEU A 199 -0.94 -1.19 -26.18
C LEU A 199 -1.86 -2.41 -26.12
N ARG A 200 -2.50 -2.76 -27.24
CA ARG A 200 -3.31 -3.98 -27.36
C ARG A 200 -2.45 -5.23 -27.17
N HIS A 201 -1.28 -5.25 -27.82
CA HIS A 201 -0.34 -6.37 -27.73
C HIS A 201 0.16 -6.57 -26.30
N TYR A 202 0.51 -5.48 -25.61
CA TYR A 202 0.89 -5.55 -24.20
C TYR A 202 -0.25 -6.10 -23.34
N LYS A 203 -1.47 -5.60 -23.52
CA LYS A 203 -2.63 -6.06 -22.76
C LYS A 203 -2.91 -7.56 -22.98
N ASP A 204 -2.81 -8.05 -24.21
CA ASP A 204 -3.05 -9.47 -24.52
C ASP A 204 -1.96 -10.35 -23.91
N MET A 205 -0.69 -9.95 -23.99
CA MET A 205 0.43 -10.66 -23.34
C MET A 205 0.27 -10.69 -21.81
N PHE A 206 -0.07 -9.55 -21.18
CA PHE A 206 -0.30 -9.51 -19.73
C PHE A 206 -1.49 -10.36 -19.31
N ARG A 207 -2.55 -10.42 -20.13
CA ARG A 207 -3.72 -11.26 -19.86
C ARG A 207 -3.32 -12.73 -19.74
N GLU A 208 -2.48 -13.23 -20.64
CA GLU A 208 -2.00 -14.61 -20.58
C GLU A 208 -1.19 -14.88 -19.31
N ILE A 209 -0.30 -13.97 -18.93
CA ILE A 209 0.49 -14.06 -17.69
C ILE A 209 -0.43 -14.08 -16.47
N VAL A 210 -1.44 -13.21 -16.42
CA VAL A 210 -2.40 -13.16 -15.30
C VAL A 210 -3.21 -14.45 -15.22
N ILE A 211 -3.71 -14.96 -16.34
CA ILE A 211 -4.46 -16.23 -16.39
C ILE A 211 -3.57 -17.40 -15.93
N MET A 212 -2.33 -17.45 -16.41
CA MET A 212 -1.35 -18.47 -16.02
C MET A 212 -1.05 -18.40 -14.52
N SER A 213 -0.80 -17.20 -14.00
CA SER A 213 -0.55 -16.97 -12.57
C SER A 213 -1.76 -17.39 -11.72
N HIS A 214 -2.97 -17.02 -12.14
CA HIS A 214 -4.19 -17.39 -11.42
C HIS A 214 -4.38 -18.90 -11.43
N ARG A 215 -4.19 -19.58 -12.57
CA ARG A 215 -4.27 -21.05 -12.67
C ARG A 215 -3.27 -21.72 -11.74
N TYR A 216 -2.01 -21.30 -11.79
CA TYR A 216 -0.95 -21.84 -10.93
C TYR A 216 -1.25 -21.64 -9.44
N TYR A 217 -1.78 -20.46 -9.08
CA TYR A 217 -2.18 -20.17 -7.70
C TYR A 217 -3.38 -21.01 -7.26
N MET A 218 -4.40 -21.15 -8.10
CA MET A 218 -5.58 -21.95 -7.77
C MET A 218 -5.23 -23.44 -7.64
N GLU A 219 -4.43 -23.99 -8.55
CA GLU A 219 -4.02 -25.40 -8.51
C GLU A 219 -3.04 -25.69 -7.36
N GLY A 220 -2.14 -24.74 -7.05
CA GLY A 220 -1.13 -24.90 -6.00
C GLY A 220 -1.62 -24.57 -4.57
N ALA A 221 -2.58 -23.66 -4.42
CA ALA A 221 -3.08 -23.20 -3.11
C ALA A 221 -4.38 -23.90 -2.68
N LEU A 222 -5.29 -24.25 -3.60
CA LEU A 222 -6.59 -24.85 -3.25
C LEU A 222 -6.61 -26.38 -3.25
N GLY A 223 -5.58 -27.04 -3.78
CA GLY A 223 -5.43 -28.50 -3.64
C GLY A 223 -5.22 -28.99 -2.19
N LYS A 224 -5.22 -28.09 -1.21
CA LYS A 224 -4.94 -28.36 0.21
C LYS A 224 -6.03 -27.90 1.20
N LEU A 225 -7.07 -27.22 0.74
CA LEU A 225 -8.15 -26.72 1.61
C LEU A 225 -9.37 -27.61 1.44
N THR A 226 -9.91 -28.15 2.53
CA THR A 226 -11.11 -28.99 2.48
C THR A 226 -12.37 -28.12 2.46
N PRO A 227 -13.50 -28.63 1.89
CA PRO A 227 -14.74 -27.88 1.73
C PRO A 227 -15.36 -27.32 3.03
N GLU A 228 -14.90 -27.76 4.20
CA GLU A 228 -15.37 -27.32 5.52
C GLU A 228 -14.88 -25.92 5.90
N GLU A 229 -13.84 -25.40 5.23
CA GLU A 229 -13.29 -24.06 5.50
C GLU A 229 -14.00 -22.93 4.72
N TYR A 230 -15.09 -23.26 4.01
CA TYR A 230 -15.87 -22.33 3.19
C TYR A 230 -17.29 -22.03 3.71
N ALA A 231 -17.68 -22.53 4.89
CA ALA A 231 -18.98 -22.24 5.53
C ALA A 231 -18.86 -21.12 6.57
#